data_AF-A0A534MQL6-F1
#
_entry.id   AF-A0A534MQL6-F1
#
_cell.length_a   1.000
_cell.length_b   1.000
_cell.length_c   1.000
_cell.angle_alpha   90.00
_cell.angle_beta   90.00
_cell.angle_gamma   90.00
#
_symmetry.space_group_name_H-M   'P 1'
#
loop_
_entity.id
_entity.type
_entity.pdbx_description
1 polymer ?
#
loop_
_entity_poly.entity_id
_entity_poly.type
_entity_poly.pdbx_seq_one_letter_code
_entity_poly.pdbx_strand_id
1 'polypeptide(L)'
;MTSADDHSVPCPVHDSRSAGHLRIVSGRHAIASPSNYKPPSSFPAGVGQKRGGRRKSSGNTGILGQLGKGVVLGDGGYLLELEKRGYVQPGPFTPEVVLEHPAAVKELHQEFLDAGAEVLQSLAFYASKEKLATVGYANKVRDINRAAVRLAREVAGDRALVAANLSLTWMFDPKDK
;
A
#
# COMPACT_ATOMS: atom_id res chain seq x y z
N MET A 1 19.50 57.82 -15.06
CA MET A 1 19.62 56.78 -16.12
C MET A 1 20.33 55.61 -15.47
N THR A 2 19.57 54.76 -14.77
CA THR A 2 19.34 53.31 -15.08
C THR A 2 20.63 52.49 -14.93
N SER A 3 20.78 51.49 -14.08
CA SER A 3 19.86 50.41 -13.68
C SER A 3 20.32 49.78 -12.36
N ALA A 4 19.39 49.23 -11.58
CA ALA A 4 19.64 48.40 -10.42
C ALA A 4 19.86 46.95 -10.88
N ASP A 5 20.95 46.32 -10.42
CA ASP A 5 21.21 44.89 -10.60
C ASP A 5 20.63 44.13 -9.40
N ASP A 6 19.48 43.49 -9.65
CA ASP A 6 18.75 42.58 -8.77
C ASP A 6 19.36 41.16 -8.90
N HIS A 7 20.06 40.70 -7.87
CA HIS A 7 20.51 39.32 -7.75
C HIS A 7 19.37 38.42 -7.25
N SER A 8 18.45 38.11 -8.15
CA SER A 8 17.46 37.06 -7.99
C SER A 8 17.98 35.76 -8.61
N VAL A 9 18.28 34.77 -7.76
CA VAL A 9 18.72 33.42 -8.14
C VAL A 9 17.52 32.65 -8.74
N PRO A 10 17.55 32.19 -10.00
CA PRO A 10 16.42 31.43 -10.55
C PRO A 10 16.48 29.96 -10.11
N CYS A 11 15.42 29.50 -9.43
CA CYS A 11 15.14 28.08 -9.28
C CYS A 11 14.90 27.45 -10.67
N PRO A 12 15.50 26.30 -11.02
CA PRO A 12 15.24 25.66 -12.30
C PRO A 12 13.82 25.11 -12.33
N VAL A 13 12.96 25.81 -13.07
CA VAL A 13 11.69 25.29 -13.58
C VAL A 13 12.01 24.22 -14.62
N HIS A 14 11.64 22.97 -14.34
CA HIS A 14 11.75 21.88 -15.30
C HIS A 14 10.76 22.12 -16.44
N ASP A 15 11.29 22.58 -17.57
CA ASP A 15 10.59 22.78 -18.84
C ASP A 15 10.10 21.44 -19.41
N SER A 16 8.78 21.26 -19.37
CA SER A 16 8.04 20.11 -19.87
C SER A 16 7.77 20.23 -21.38
N ARG A 17 8.81 20.41 -22.21
CA ARG A 17 8.69 20.47 -23.67
C ARG A 17 9.86 19.82 -24.41
N SER A 18 10.04 18.51 -24.21
CA SER A 18 10.54 17.65 -25.29
C SER A 18 9.39 16.76 -25.76
N ALA A 19 8.63 17.29 -26.72
CA ALA A 19 7.57 16.59 -27.42
C ALA A 19 8.14 15.41 -28.22
N GLY A 20 8.19 14.24 -27.58
CA GLY A 20 8.24 12.95 -28.25
C GLY A 20 6.89 12.70 -28.90
N HIS A 21 6.83 12.94 -30.21
CA HIS A 21 5.68 12.79 -31.09
C HIS A 21 5.10 11.36 -31.02
N LEU A 22 4.10 11.12 -30.16
CA LEU A 22 3.36 9.86 -30.12
C LEU A 22 2.37 9.81 -31.28
N ARG A 23 2.80 9.21 -32.40
CA ARG A 23 1.89 8.82 -33.47
C ARG A 23 1.00 7.67 -32.97
N ILE A 24 -0.30 7.93 -32.82
CA ILE A 24 -1.29 6.87 -32.67
C ILE A 24 -1.39 6.16 -34.02
N VAL A 25 -0.67 5.04 -34.15
CA VAL A 25 -0.83 4.11 -35.25
C VAL A 25 -1.98 3.19 -34.88
N SER A 26 -3.11 3.37 -35.57
CA SER A 26 -4.21 2.40 -35.59
C SER A 26 -3.66 1.06 -36.08
N GLY A 27 -3.41 0.15 -35.15
CA GLY A 27 -2.91 -1.18 -35.43
C GLY A 27 -3.31 -2.09 -34.27
N ARG A 28 -4.12 -3.10 -34.57
CA ARG A 28 -4.46 -4.20 -33.66
C ARG A 28 -3.17 -4.87 -33.16
N HIS A 29 -2.65 -4.41 -32.04
CA HIS A 29 -1.60 -5.09 -31.31
C HIS A 29 -2.24 -5.77 -30.11
N ALA A 30 -2.35 -7.10 -30.23
CA ALA A 30 -2.63 -7.96 -29.09
C ALA A 30 -1.58 -7.68 -28.01
N ILE A 31 -2.06 -7.29 -26.83
CA ILE A 31 -1.24 -7.14 -25.64
C ILE A 31 -0.78 -8.56 -25.27
N ALA A 32 0.44 -8.92 -25.67
CA ALA A 32 1.04 -10.17 -25.27
C ALA A 32 1.21 -10.15 -23.75
N SER A 33 0.43 -10.97 -23.06
CA SER A 33 0.55 -11.19 -21.61
C SER A 33 1.94 -11.75 -21.31
N PRO A 34 2.82 -11.07 -20.55
CA PRO A 34 4.06 -11.66 -20.08
C PRO A 34 3.75 -12.49 -18.83
N SER A 35 2.85 -13.47 -18.94
CA SER A 35 2.59 -14.45 -17.88
C SER A 35 3.56 -15.63 -18.02
N ASN A 36 4.86 -15.36 -17.86
CA ASN A 36 5.87 -16.41 -17.65
C ASN A 36 5.89 -16.90 -16.19
N TYR A 37 4.91 -16.51 -15.38
CA TYR A 37 4.74 -17.05 -14.04
C TYR A 37 4.17 -18.46 -14.14
N LYS A 38 5.05 -19.45 -14.04
CA LYS A 38 4.65 -20.83 -13.81
C LYS A 38 4.41 -20.99 -12.31
N PRO A 39 3.16 -21.20 -11.85
CA PRO A 39 2.92 -21.46 -10.43
C PRO A 39 3.73 -22.71 -10.02
N PRO A 40 4.27 -22.75 -8.80
CA PRO A 40 4.95 -23.95 -8.32
C PRO A 40 4.01 -25.16 -8.39
N SER A 41 4.52 -26.31 -8.81
CA SER A 41 3.77 -27.57 -9.01
C SER A 41 3.09 -28.12 -7.74
N SER A 42 3.45 -27.54 -6.60
CA SER A 42 2.82 -27.74 -5.31
C SER A 42 3.07 -26.48 -4.50
N PHE A 43 2.06 -25.94 -3.83
CA PHE A 43 2.33 -25.05 -2.71
C PHE A 43 3.26 -25.80 -1.75
N PRO A 44 4.37 -25.19 -1.27
CA PRO A 44 5.14 -25.82 -0.21
C PRO A 44 4.14 -26.16 0.91
N ALA A 45 4.14 -27.42 1.33
CA ALA A 45 3.31 -27.91 2.44
C ALA A 45 3.36 -26.85 3.53
N GLY A 46 2.19 -26.33 3.89
CA GLY A 46 2.03 -25.06 4.60
C GLY A 46 3.13 -24.90 5.65
N VAL A 47 3.87 -23.79 5.58
CA VAL A 47 4.83 -23.39 6.61
C VAL A 47 4.15 -23.71 7.93
N GLY A 48 4.66 -24.73 8.63
CA GLY A 48 4.03 -25.24 9.83
C GLY A 48 3.72 -24.05 10.69
N GLN A 49 2.43 -23.70 10.78
CA GLN A 49 2.01 -22.57 11.57
C GLN A 49 2.27 -23.04 12.99
N LYS A 50 3.47 -22.76 13.50
CA LYS A 50 3.72 -22.80 14.94
C LYS A 50 2.62 -21.93 15.47
N ARG A 51 1.58 -22.57 16.04
CA ARG A 51 0.50 -21.89 16.74
C ARG A 51 1.23 -21.16 17.85
N GLY A 52 1.62 -19.92 17.58
CA GLY A 52 2.21 -19.04 18.57
C GLY A 52 1.27 -19.12 19.74
N GLY A 53 1.79 -19.58 20.88
CA GLY A 53 0.97 -19.93 22.04
C GLY A 53 -0.10 -18.87 22.21
N ARG A 54 -1.37 -19.30 22.24
CA ARG A 54 -2.52 -18.41 22.38
C ARG A 54 -2.24 -17.54 23.60
N ARG A 55 -1.78 -16.30 23.39
CA ARG A 55 -1.62 -15.34 24.48
C ARG A 55 -3.01 -15.28 25.09
N LYS A 56 -3.15 -15.72 26.35
CA LYS A 56 -4.36 -15.47 27.12
C LYS A 56 -4.60 -13.97 27.02
N SER A 57 -5.63 -13.58 26.29
CA SER A 57 -6.04 -12.18 26.18
C SER A 57 -6.53 -11.78 27.56
N SER A 58 -5.66 -11.18 28.36
CA SER A 58 -6.03 -10.49 29.57
C SER A 58 -7.07 -9.43 29.21
N GLY A 59 -8.29 -9.60 29.71
CA GLY A 59 -9.31 -8.55 29.79
C GLY A 59 -9.62 -7.78 28.51
N ASN A 60 -10.62 -8.25 27.75
CA ASN A 60 -11.62 -7.41 27.05
C ASN A 60 -11.15 -6.15 26.27
N THR A 61 -10.00 -6.22 25.58
CA THR A 61 -9.39 -5.10 24.82
C THR A 61 -9.02 -5.48 23.38
N GLY A 62 -9.78 -6.37 22.77
CA GLY A 62 -9.72 -6.64 21.33
C GLY A 62 -10.96 -6.10 20.60
N ILE A 63 -11.01 -6.24 19.28
CA ILE A 63 -12.13 -5.75 18.46
C ILE A 63 -13.50 -6.26 18.95
N LEU A 64 -13.60 -7.52 19.40
CA LEU A 64 -14.83 -8.08 19.96
C LEU A 64 -15.26 -7.38 21.26
N GLY A 65 -14.30 -6.96 22.08
CA GLY A 65 -14.57 -6.23 23.30
C GLY A 65 -15.02 -4.80 23.06
N GLN A 66 -14.53 -4.14 22.00
CA GLN A 66 -14.99 -2.82 21.58
C GLN A 66 -16.40 -2.90 20.95
N LEU A 67 -16.63 -3.87 20.05
CA LEU A 67 -17.95 -4.10 19.44
C LEU A 67 -19.03 -4.48 20.47
N GLY A 68 -18.66 -5.12 21.57
CA GLY A 68 -19.58 -5.39 22.68
C GLY A 68 -20.02 -4.14 23.46
N LYS A 69 -19.30 -3.02 23.33
CA LYS A 69 -19.62 -1.73 23.97
C LYS A 69 -20.39 -0.79 23.05
N GLY A 70 -20.23 -0.93 21.73
CA GLY A 70 -20.88 -0.07 20.76
C GLY A 70 -20.29 -0.19 19.35
N VAL A 71 -20.60 0.80 18.51
CA VAL A 71 -20.03 0.93 17.17
C VAL A 71 -18.53 1.24 17.29
N VAL A 72 -17.73 0.65 16.39
CA VAL A 72 -16.29 0.90 16.29
C VAL A 72 -16.01 1.57 14.95
N LEU A 73 -15.36 2.73 14.97
CA LEU A 73 -15.06 3.47 13.74
C LEU A 73 -13.77 2.95 13.08
N GLY A 74 -13.89 2.50 11.82
CA GLY A 74 -12.73 2.19 10.97
C GLY A 74 -12.16 3.43 10.30
N ASP A 75 -10.99 3.28 9.69
CA ASP A 75 -10.37 4.32 8.88
C ASP A 75 -10.92 4.35 7.43
N GLY A 76 -10.32 5.20 6.60
CA GLY A 76 -10.78 5.48 5.24
C GLY A 76 -9.90 4.94 4.12
N GLY A 77 -10.14 5.44 2.90
CA GLY A 77 -9.44 5.01 1.69
C GLY A 77 -8.08 5.66 1.52
N TYR A 78 -7.01 4.95 1.87
CA TYR A 78 -5.63 5.42 1.71
C TYR A 78 -5.24 5.72 0.26
N LEU A 79 -5.64 4.86 -0.68
CA LEU A 79 -5.23 4.97 -2.07
C LEU A 79 -5.65 6.30 -2.69
N LEU A 80 -6.93 6.66 -2.53
CA LEU A 80 -7.48 7.88 -3.13
C LEU A 80 -6.88 9.14 -2.50
N GLU A 81 -6.63 9.14 -1.19
CA GLU A 81 -6.03 10.29 -0.51
C GLU A 81 -4.56 10.47 -0.87
N LEU A 82 -3.80 9.37 -1.02
CA LEU A 82 -2.42 9.42 -1.51
C LEU A 82 -2.34 9.82 -2.99
N GLU A 83 -3.31 9.39 -3.82
CA GLU A 83 -3.40 9.79 -5.22
C GLU A 83 -3.67 11.29 -5.36
N LYS A 84 -4.64 11.83 -4.61
CA LYS A 84 -4.93 13.28 -4.60
C LYS A 84 -3.73 14.13 -4.19
N ARG A 85 -2.87 13.60 -3.32
CA ARG A 85 -1.62 14.25 -2.87
C ARG A 85 -0.46 14.06 -3.86
N GLY A 86 -0.64 13.27 -4.91
CA GLY A 86 0.38 13.01 -5.93
C GLY A 86 1.46 12.01 -5.52
N TYR A 87 1.25 11.23 -4.45
CA TYR A 87 2.23 10.23 -4.00
C TYR A 87 2.13 8.90 -4.75
N VAL A 88 0.95 8.55 -5.26
CA VAL A 88 0.72 7.27 -5.92
C VAL A 88 -0.13 7.44 -7.16
N GLN A 89 0.04 6.51 -8.11
CA GLN A 89 -0.98 6.21 -9.12
C GLN A 89 -1.61 4.86 -8.80
N PRO A 90 -2.94 4.69 -8.95
CA PRO A 90 -3.60 3.42 -8.71
C PRO A 90 -3.06 2.29 -9.59
N GLY A 91 -2.47 1.27 -8.97
CA GLY A 91 -1.95 0.11 -9.68
C GLY A 91 -1.36 -0.98 -8.79
N PRO A 92 -0.85 -2.07 -9.38
CA PRO A 92 -0.23 -3.17 -8.62
C PRO A 92 1.03 -2.75 -7.83
N PHE A 93 1.67 -1.65 -8.21
CA PHE A 93 2.87 -1.09 -7.58
C PHE A 93 2.57 -0.26 -6.33
N THR A 94 1.31 0.19 -6.13
CA THR A 94 0.86 1.05 -5.01
C THR A 94 1.49 0.70 -3.64
N PRO A 95 1.64 -0.58 -3.24
CA PRO A 95 2.23 -0.91 -1.94
C PRO A 95 3.65 -0.39 -1.72
N GLU A 96 4.41 -0.09 -2.77
CA GLU A 96 5.78 0.44 -2.66
C GLU A 96 5.85 1.77 -1.91
N VAL A 97 4.76 2.54 -1.89
CA VAL A 97 4.66 3.84 -1.20
C VAL A 97 5.01 3.75 0.28
N VAL A 98 4.80 2.59 0.92
CA VAL A 98 5.17 2.40 2.34
C VAL A 98 6.69 2.37 2.56
N LEU A 99 7.47 2.10 1.51
CA LEU A 99 8.92 2.14 1.52
C LEU A 99 9.46 3.45 0.96
N GLU A 100 8.84 3.99 -0.10
CA GLU A 100 9.31 5.19 -0.79
C GLU A 100 8.90 6.49 -0.07
N HIS A 101 7.66 6.54 0.43
CA HIS A 101 7.08 7.71 1.08
C HIS A 101 6.47 7.38 2.45
N PRO A 102 7.25 6.78 3.40
CA PRO A 102 6.72 6.37 4.69
C PRO A 102 6.17 7.53 5.53
N ALA A 103 6.70 8.74 5.35
CA ALA A 103 6.21 9.94 6.04
C ALA A 103 4.77 10.29 5.62
N ALA A 104 4.46 10.26 4.33
CA ALA A 104 3.13 10.53 3.81
C ALA A 104 2.10 9.49 4.30
N VAL A 105 2.50 8.21 4.36
CA VAL A 105 1.64 7.14 4.87
C VAL A 105 1.37 7.32 6.38
N LYS A 106 2.38 7.73 7.15
CA LYS A 106 2.21 8.03 8.58
C LYS A 106 1.29 9.22 8.82
N GLU A 107 1.48 10.30 8.05
CA GLU A 107 0.65 11.49 8.13
C GLU A 107 -0.82 11.14 7.87
N LEU A 108 -1.09 10.34 6.84
CA LEU A 108 -2.46 9.90 6.54
C LEU A 108 -3.05 8.98 7.63
N HIS A 109 -2.26 8.08 8.21
CA HIS A 109 -2.68 7.32 9.40
C HIS A 109 -3.03 8.25 10.57
N GLN A 110 -2.25 9.32 10.77
CA GLN A 110 -2.42 10.26 11.86
C GLN A 110 -3.71 11.07 11.67
N GLU A 111 -3.98 11.50 10.44
CA GLU A 111 -5.23 12.20 10.11
C GLU A 111 -6.46 11.33 10.36
N PHE A 112 -6.43 10.04 10.01
CA PHE A 112 -7.55 9.14 10.33
C PHE A 112 -7.71 8.94 11.84
N LEU A 113 -6.60 8.82 12.57
CA LEU A 113 -6.63 8.71 14.03
C LEU A 113 -7.20 9.97 14.69
N ASP A 114 -6.88 11.15 14.16
CA ASP A 114 -7.38 12.43 14.67
C ASP A 114 -8.82 12.72 14.23
N ALA A 115 -9.27 12.15 13.11
CA ALA A 115 -10.67 12.11 12.71
C ALA A 115 -11.52 11.16 13.58
N GLY A 116 -10.90 10.37 14.46
CA GLY A 116 -11.57 9.50 15.42
C GLY A 116 -11.60 8.02 15.05
N ALA A 117 -10.80 7.58 14.07
CA ALA A 117 -10.69 6.16 13.76
C ALA A 117 -10.15 5.36 14.95
N GLU A 118 -10.85 4.30 15.32
CA GLU A 118 -10.48 3.37 16.40
C GLU A 118 -9.72 2.15 15.89
N VAL A 119 -9.77 1.90 14.57
CA VAL A 119 -9.05 0.83 13.89
C VAL A 119 -8.34 1.39 12.66
N LEU A 120 -7.01 1.30 12.65
CA LEU A 120 -6.18 1.63 11.49
C LEU A 120 -5.82 0.39 10.69
N GLN A 121 -6.05 0.40 9.39
CA GLN A 121 -5.71 -0.64 8.45
C GLN A 121 -4.32 -0.41 7.87
N SER A 122 -3.46 -1.44 7.87
CA SER A 122 -2.14 -1.33 7.24
C SER A 122 -2.25 -1.16 5.72
N LEU A 123 -1.49 -0.25 5.13
CA LEU A 123 -1.47 -0.06 3.68
C LEU A 123 -0.69 -1.18 2.96
N ALA A 124 -1.33 -2.34 2.79
CA ALA A 124 -0.71 -3.54 2.21
C ALA A 124 -1.58 -4.21 1.12
N PHE A 125 -2.54 -3.48 0.54
CA PHE A 125 -3.41 -4.03 -0.51
C PHE A 125 -2.60 -4.32 -1.78
N TYR A 126 -2.66 -5.55 -2.31
CA TYR A 126 -1.76 -6.09 -3.36
C TYR A 126 -0.31 -6.36 -2.94
N ALA A 127 0.02 -6.33 -1.66
CA ALA A 127 1.32 -6.78 -1.18
C ALA A 127 1.44 -8.32 -1.12
N SER A 128 1.02 -9.01 -2.19
CA SER A 128 1.24 -10.44 -2.40
C SER A 128 2.35 -10.68 -3.43
N LYS A 129 2.95 -11.88 -3.40
CA LYS A 129 4.04 -12.22 -4.30
C LYS A 129 3.62 -12.15 -5.76
N GLU A 130 2.44 -12.64 -6.06
CA GLU A 130 1.87 -12.73 -7.42
C GLU A 130 1.62 -11.34 -7.99
N LYS A 131 1.08 -10.43 -7.16
CA LYS A 131 0.79 -9.06 -7.56
C LYS A 131 2.05 -8.23 -7.71
N LEU A 132 2.96 -8.29 -6.75
CA LEU A 132 4.21 -7.55 -6.82
C LEU A 132 5.15 -8.11 -7.90
N ALA A 133 5.00 -9.36 -8.31
CA ALA A 133 5.76 -9.91 -9.44
C ALA A 133 5.48 -9.19 -10.77
N THR A 134 4.25 -8.70 -11.00
CA THR A 134 3.89 -8.02 -12.26
C THR A 134 4.61 -6.68 -12.44
N VAL A 135 5.15 -6.14 -11.36
CA VAL A 135 5.85 -4.84 -11.28
C VAL A 135 7.30 -4.98 -10.80
N GLY A 136 7.84 -6.21 -10.73
CA GLY A 136 9.25 -6.44 -10.39
C GLY A 136 9.59 -6.41 -8.89
N TYR A 137 8.60 -6.40 -7.99
CA TYR A 137 8.77 -6.30 -6.53
C TYR A 137 8.51 -7.61 -5.76
N ALA A 138 8.52 -8.76 -6.43
CA ALA A 138 8.26 -10.06 -5.80
C ALA A 138 9.20 -10.38 -4.61
N ASN A 139 10.42 -9.83 -4.61
CA ASN A 139 11.40 -9.99 -3.52
C ASN A 139 11.15 -9.05 -2.33
N LYS A 140 10.35 -7.99 -2.47
CA LYS A 140 10.08 -6.98 -1.42
C LYS A 140 8.79 -7.23 -0.64
N VAL A 141 8.04 -8.29 -0.95
CA VAL A 141 6.75 -8.62 -0.31
C VAL A 141 6.81 -8.54 1.22
N ARG A 142 7.82 -9.19 1.82
CA ARG A 142 7.98 -9.22 3.28
C ARG A 142 8.26 -7.84 3.86
N ASP A 143 9.07 -7.06 3.17
CA ASP A 143 9.53 -5.75 3.64
C ASP A 143 8.40 -4.73 3.56
N ILE A 144 7.64 -4.73 2.45
CA ILE A 144 6.43 -3.92 2.27
C ILE A 144 5.40 -4.23 3.37
N ASN A 145 5.05 -5.51 3.56
CA ASN A 145 4.07 -5.88 4.58
C ASN A 145 4.51 -5.52 6.01
N ARG A 146 5.79 -5.73 6.34
CA ARG A 146 6.33 -5.36 7.65
C ARG A 146 6.35 -3.85 7.85
N ALA A 147 6.77 -3.10 6.84
CA ALA A 147 6.76 -1.65 6.89
C ALA A 147 5.34 -1.11 7.07
N ALA A 148 4.38 -1.57 6.25
CA ALA A 148 2.98 -1.15 6.35
C ALA A 148 2.40 -1.34 7.76
N VAL A 149 2.58 -2.52 8.35
CA VAL A 149 2.10 -2.79 9.73
C VAL A 149 2.88 -1.97 10.76
N ARG A 150 4.20 -1.79 10.57
CA ARG A 150 5.01 -0.98 11.48
C ARG A 150 4.53 0.48 11.51
N LEU A 151 4.33 1.10 10.34
CA LEU A 151 3.86 2.49 10.24
C LEU A 151 2.50 2.67 10.91
N ALA A 152 1.54 1.78 10.64
CA ALA A 152 0.23 1.81 11.28
C ALA A 152 0.31 1.67 12.81
N ARG A 153 1.17 0.77 13.33
CA ARG A 153 1.37 0.58 14.78
C ARG A 153 2.07 1.75 15.46
N GLU A 154 3.04 2.36 14.78
CA GLU A 154 3.74 3.55 15.28
C GLU A 154 2.76 4.71 15.47
N VAL A 155 1.80 4.89 14.56
CA VAL A 155 0.80 5.95 14.66
C VAL A 155 -0.33 5.58 15.63
N ALA A 156 -0.83 4.34 15.59
CA ALA A 156 -1.91 3.91 16.47
C ALA A 156 -1.57 4.04 17.96
N GLY A 157 -0.32 3.73 18.35
CA GLY A 157 0.10 3.70 19.74
C GLY A 157 -0.87 2.86 20.60
N ASP A 158 -1.36 3.45 21.69
CA ASP A 158 -2.40 2.86 22.55
C ASP A 158 -3.81 3.43 22.25
N ARG A 159 -3.95 4.31 21.24
CA ARG A 159 -5.20 5.01 20.90
C ARG A 159 -6.13 4.20 19.99
N ALA A 160 -5.57 3.33 19.14
CA ALA A 160 -6.32 2.57 18.15
C ALA A 160 -5.82 1.14 17.99
N LEU A 161 -6.69 0.25 17.49
CA LEU A 161 -6.32 -1.08 17.04
C LEU A 161 -5.67 -1.00 15.65
N VAL A 162 -4.84 -1.99 15.32
CA VAL A 162 -4.27 -2.12 13.97
C VAL A 162 -4.74 -3.41 13.33
N ALA A 163 -5.33 -3.29 12.14
CA ALA A 163 -5.78 -4.39 11.30
C ALA A 163 -4.83 -4.59 10.12
N ALA A 164 -4.29 -5.80 9.97
CA ALA A 164 -3.51 -6.15 8.78
C ALA A 164 -4.44 -6.31 7.58
N ASN A 165 -4.15 -5.58 6.50
CA ASN A 165 -4.92 -5.65 5.27
C ASN A 165 -4.50 -6.89 4.46
N LEU A 166 -5.50 -7.63 3.95
CA LEU A 166 -5.31 -8.76 3.05
C LEU A 166 -6.16 -8.55 1.80
N SER A 167 -5.56 -8.82 0.65
CA SER A 167 -6.19 -8.67 -0.65
C SER A 167 -6.21 -9.97 -1.42
N LEU A 168 -7.11 -10.04 -2.40
CA LEU A 168 -7.15 -11.05 -3.43
C LEU A 168 -5.83 -11.21 -4.21
N THR A 169 -5.51 -12.45 -4.59
CA THR A 169 -4.28 -12.83 -5.31
C THR A 169 -4.42 -12.79 -6.83
N TRP A 170 -5.64 -12.70 -7.37
CA TRP A 170 -5.98 -12.98 -8.80
C TRP A 170 -5.60 -14.38 -9.29
N MET A 171 -5.22 -15.28 -8.38
CA MET A 171 -5.02 -16.67 -8.73
C MET A 171 -6.38 -17.37 -8.73
N PHE A 172 -6.67 -18.01 -9.85
CA PHE A 172 -7.81 -18.89 -9.99
C PHE A 172 -7.27 -20.27 -10.36
N ASP A 173 -7.55 -21.28 -9.53
CA ASP A 173 -7.34 -22.68 -9.89
C ASP A 173 -8.68 -23.31 -10.23
N PRO A 174 -8.92 -23.73 -11.49
CA PRO A 174 -10.15 -24.44 -11.88
C PRO A 174 -10.42 -25.73 -11.09
N LYS A 175 -9.43 -26.24 -10.35
CA LYS A 175 -9.51 -27.46 -9.53
C LYS A 175 -9.93 -27.19 -8.08
N ASP A 176 -9.82 -25.95 -7.59
CA ASP A 176 -10.35 -25.55 -6.29
C ASP A 176 -11.88 -25.46 -6.40
N LYS A 177 -12.57 -26.50 -5.93
CA LYS A 177 -14.04 -26.59 -5.88
C LYS A 177 -14.55 -26.45 -4.45
#